data_AF-T1AR57-F1
#
_entry.id   AF-T1AR57-F1
#
_cell.length_a   1.000
_cell.length_b   1.000
_cell.length_c   1.000
_cell.angle_alpha   90.00
_cell.angle_beta   90.00
_cell.angle_gamma   90.00
#
_symmetry.space_group_name_H-M   'P 1'
#
loop_
_entity.id
_entity.type
_entity.pdbx_description
1 polymer ?
#
loop_
_entity_poly.entity_id
_entity_poly.type
_entity_poly.pdbx_seq_one_letter_code
_entity_poly.pdbx_strand_id
1 'polypeptide(L)'
;RNGWDTDQFPNNAQNLVPAFVALVEAGGFTHGGFNFDAKLRRQSVDPADLYLAHIGGIDTLARALLAAVEVVKQRKLAQLKKTRYQGWDGELGQRIEQGKIDLAALADLAGTSNPQPAPRSGHQELAESLIARECK
;
A
#
# COMPACT_ATOMS: atom_id res chain seq x y z
N ARG A 1 -17.72 5.12 15.01
CA ARG A 1 -16.63 5.83 14.29
C ARG A 1 -16.99 7.31 14.29
N ASN A 2 -16.06 8.19 14.61
CA ASN A 2 -16.28 9.63 14.47
C ASN A 2 -16.18 9.98 12.97
N GLY A 3 -17.06 10.86 12.49
CA GLY A 3 -17.15 11.26 11.07
C GLY A 3 -16.47 12.61 10.76
N TRP A 4 -15.63 13.11 11.66
CA TRP A 4 -14.92 14.38 11.54
C TRP A 4 -13.44 14.19 11.89
N ASP A 5 -12.60 15.12 11.44
CA ASP A 5 -11.16 15.03 11.66
C ASP A 5 -10.80 15.26 13.13
N THR A 6 -9.91 14.41 13.62
CA THR A 6 -9.46 14.45 15.01
C THR A 6 -8.04 14.97 15.15
N ASP A 7 -7.27 15.05 14.07
CA ASP A 7 -5.85 15.44 14.04
C ASP A 7 -5.05 14.74 15.15
N GLN A 8 -5.19 13.42 15.28
CA GLN A 8 -4.46 12.65 16.28
C GLN A 8 -3.04 12.35 15.80
N PHE A 9 -2.08 12.39 16.71
CA PHE A 9 -0.74 11.84 16.44
C PHE A 9 -0.86 10.37 16.04
N PRO A 10 -0.04 9.90 15.09
CA PRO A 10 -0.03 8.49 14.73
C PRO A 10 0.41 7.66 15.93
N ASN A 11 -0.33 6.59 16.21
CA ASN A 11 -0.09 5.70 17.34
C ASN A 11 -0.15 4.21 16.99
N ASN A 12 -0.32 3.88 15.71
CA ASN A 12 -0.38 2.50 15.22
C ASN A 12 0.50 2.37 13.98
N ALA A 13 1.66 1.75 14.16
CA ALA A 13 2.64 1.56 13.09
C ALA A 13 2.11 0.63 11.98
N GLN A 14 1.39 -0.44 12.33
CA GLN A 14 0.85 -1.41 11.39
C GLN A 14 -0.10 -0.76 10.35
N ASN A 15 -0.88 0.24 10.78
CA ASN A 15 -1.75 0.99 9.87
C ASN A 15 -1.00 1.85 8.86
N LEU A 16 0.25 2.25 9.17
CA LEU A 16 1.07 3.11 8.33
C LEU A 16 1.91 2.32 7.32
N VAL A 17 2.25 1.07 7.62
CA VAL A 17 3.14 0.24 6.78
C VAL A 17 2.68 0.17 5.31
N PRO A 18 1.39 -0.02 4.97
CA PRO A 18 0.98 -0.06 3.56
C PRO A 18 1.30 1.22 2.78
N ALA A 19 1.12 2.40 3.40
CA ALA A 19 1.48 3.68 2.78
C ALA A 19 3.00 3.83 2.67
N PHE A 20 3.74 3.33 3.66
CA PHE A 20 5.20 3.44 3.68
C PHE A 20 5.88 2.46 2.71
N VAL A 21 5.26 1.31 2.42
CA VAL A 21 5.71 0.43 1.34
C VAL A 21 5.72 1.19 0.01
N ALA A 22 4.64 1.90 -0.31
CA ALA A 22 4.57 2.72 -1.51
C ALA A 22 5.62 3.86 -1.49
N LEU A 23 5.82 4.51 -0.35
CA LEU A 23 6.87 5.54 -0.18
C LEU A 23 8.26 4.97 -0.48
N VAL A 24 8.60 3.80 0.08
CA VAL A 24 9.90 3.16 -0.10
C VAL A 24 10.08 2.69 -1.56
N GLU A 25 9.06 2.09 -2.16
CA GLU A 25 9.09 1.69 -3.58
C GLU A 25 9.28 2.88 -4.52
N ALA A 26 8.75 4.05 -4.17
CA ALA A 26 8.91 5.29 -4.92
C ALA A 26 10.28 5.99 -4.71
N GLY A 27 11.14 5.45 -3.83
CA GLY A 27 12.45 6.04 -3.55
C GLY A 27 12.47 7.10 -2.44
N GLY A 28 11.39 7.23 -1.68
CA GLY A 28 11.31 8.15 -0.54
C GLY A 28 10.97 9.61 -0.92
N PHE A 29 11.16 10.51 0.04
CA PHE A 29 10.93 11.94 -0.18
C PHE A 29 12.11 12.60 -0.90
N THR A 30 11.82 13.60 -1.73
CA THR A 30 12.83 14.48 -2.33
C THR A 30 12.92 15.82 -1.58
N HIS A 31 11.82 16.56 -1.53
CA HIS A 31 11.74 17.89 -0.91
C HIS A 31 10.69 17.96 0.23
N GLY A 32 9.96 16.87 0.45
CA GLY A 32 8.93 16.76 1.48
C GLY A 32 9.43 15.99 2.71
N GLY A 33 8.50 15.70 3.61
CA GLY A 33 8.75 14.91 4.81
C GLY A 33 7.47 14.61 5.57
N PHE A 34 7.63 14.03 6.76
CA PHE A 34 6.50 13.83 7.67
C PHE A 34 6.24 15.12 8.45
N ASN A 35 5.17 15.82 8.11
CA ASN A 35 4.65 16.93 8.90
C ASN A 35 3.66 16.41 9.94
N PHE A 36 3.87 16.73 11.22
CA PHE A 36 2.88 16.44 12.27
C PHE A 36 1.80 17.51 12.26
N ASP A 37 0.88 17.40 11.30
CA ASP A 37 -0.40 18.10 11.33
C ASP A 37 -1.35 17.39 12.31
N ALA A 38 -1.00 17.49 13.59
CA ALA A 38 -1.62 16.78 14.68
C ALA A 38 -1.67 17.65 15.94
N LYS A 39 -2.61 17.36 16.83
CA LYS A 39 -2.80 18.08 18.08
C LYS A 39 -2.98 17.16 19.27
N LEU A 40 -2.62 17.67 20.45
CA LEU A 40 -2.93 17.03 21.72
C LEU A 40 -4.43 16.83 21.88
N ARG A 41 -4.81 15.83 22.68
CA ARG A 41 -6.22 15.66 23.05
C ARG A 41 -6.60 16.79 23.99
N ARG A 42 -7.88 17.19 23.98
CA ARG A 42 -8.36 18.32 24.80
C ARG A 42 -8.06 18.16 26.30
N GLN A 43 -7.95 16.92 26.79
CA GLN A 43 -7.65 16.62 28.19
C GLN A 43 -6.16 16.44 28.49
N SER A 44 -5.30 16.39 27.47
CA SER A 44 -3.83 16.40 27.59
C SER A 44 -3.37 17.85 27.72
N VAL A 45 -3.31 18.34 28.96
CA VAL A 45 -3.09 19.75 29.30
C VAL A 45 -1.73 20.01 29.94
N ASP A 46 -0.96 18.97 30.24
CA ASP A 46 0.40 19.12 30.75
C ASP A 46 1.32 19.54 29.59
N PRO A 47 2.15 20.58 29.73
CA PRO A 47 3.15 20.92 28.70
C PRO A 47 4.03 19.73 28.27
N ALA A 48 4.29 18.77 29.15
CA ALA A 48 5.02 17.54 28.83
C ALA A 48 4.31 16.66 27.79
N ASP A 49 2.96 16.73 27.71
CA ASP A 49 2.17 15.96 26.75
C ASP A 49 2.56 16.29 25.30
N LEU A 50 2.99 17.52 25.02
CA LEU A 50 3.46 17.93 23.70
C LEU A 50 4.68 17.11 23.28
N TYR A 51 5.64 16.92 24.18
CA TYR A 51 6.84 16.12 23.92
C TYR A 51 6.49 14.65 23.79
N LEU A 52 5.69 14.12 24.71
CA LEU A 52 5.26 12.72 24.68
C LEU A 52 4.52 12.37 23.38
N ALA A 53 3.67 13.25 22.89
CA ALA A 53 2.93 13.06 21.64
C ALA A 53 3.85 13.05 20.41
N HIS A 54 4.82 13.97 20.33
CA HIS A 54 5.78 13.98 19.23
C HIS A 54 6.72 12.78 19.28
N ILE A 55 7.24 12.41 20.45
CA ILE A 55 8.09 11.23 20.61
C ILE A 55 7.32 9.98 20.17
N GLY A 56 6.09 9.79 20.67
CA GLY A 56 5.25 8.66 20.28
C GLY A 56 4.93 8.64 18.79
N GLY A 57 4.67 9.81 18.18
CA GLY A 57 4.46 9.93 16.75
C GLY A 57 5.70 9.56 15.94
N ILE A 58 6.87 10.09 16.31
CA ILE A 58 8.15 9.82 15.64
C ILE A 58 8.50 8.34 15.73
N ASP A 59 8.41 7.74 16.93
CA ASP A 59 8.67 6.32 17.13
C ASP A 59 7.73 5.44 16.31
N THR A 60 6.45 5.83 16.21
CA THR A 60 5.46 5.11 15.41
C THR A 60 5.81 5.16 13.92
N LEU A 61 6.18 6.33 13.40
CA LEU A 61 6.63 6.47 12.01
C LEU A 61 7.92 5.67 11.77
N ALA A 62 8.90 5.75 12.67
CA ALA A 62 10.16 5.02 12.54
C ALA A 62 9.95 3.51 12.49
N ARG A 63 9.14 2.96 13.40
CA ARG A 63 8.77 1.53 13.41
C ARG A 63 8.08 1.12 12.10
N ALA A 64 7.12 1.92 11.64
CA ALA A 64 6.43 1.64 10.37
C ALA A 64 7.38 1.66 9.17
N LEU A 65 8.36 2.57 9.15
CA LEU A 65 9.34 2.69 8.07
C LEU A 65 10.29 1.50 8.04
N LEU A 66 10.79 1.05 9.19
CA LEU A 66 11.63 -0.14 9.28
C LEU A 66 10.88 -1.38 8.78
N ALA A 67 9.63 -1.57 9.22
CA ALA A 67 8.78 -2.67 8.76
C ALA A 67 8.53 -2.61 7.24
N ALA A 68 8.20 -1.43 6.71
CA ALA A 68 7.96 -1.24 5.28
C ALA A 68 9.21 -1.54 4.43
N VAL A 69 10.40 -1.13 4.90
CA VAL A 69 11.66 -1.46 4.24
C VAL A 69 11.87 -2.97 4.17
N GLU A 70 11.60 -3.72 5.24
CA GLU A 70 11.70 -5.17 5.23
C GLU A 70 10.67 -5.84 4.31
N VAL A 71 9.42 -5.36 4.28
CA VAL A 71 8.40 -5.83 3.33
C VAL A 71 8.88 -5.65 1.87
N VAL A 72 9.43 -4.48 1.54
CA VAL A 72 9.93 -4.19 0.18
C VAL A 72 11.15 -5.05 -0.16
N LYS A 73 12.10 -5.20 0.77
CA LYS A 73 13.29 -6.06 0.57
C LYS A 73 12.94 -7.50 0.28
N GLN A 74 11.94 -8.05 0.96
CA GLN A 74 11.51 -9.44 0.77
C GLN A 74 10.86 -9.70 -0.59
N ARG A 75 10.37 -8.66 -1.29
CA ARG A 75 9.71 -8.72 -2.62
C ARG A 75 8.51 -9.66 -2.72
N LYS A 76 8.03 -10.26 -1.62
CA LYS A 76 6.91 -11.22 -1.64
C LYS A 76 5.60 -10.56 -2.08
N LEU A 77 5.30 -9.36 -1.57
CA LEU A 77 4.12 -8.60 -1.98
C LEU A 77 4.21 -8.17 -3.46
N ALA A 78 5.39 -7.70 -3.89
CA ALA A 78 5.66 -7.37 -5.29
C ALA A 78 5.50 -8.60 -6.21
N GLN A 79 5.95 -9.78 -5.77
CA GLN A 79 5.79 -11.02 -6.50
C GLN A 79 4.32 -11.43 -6.61
N LEU A 80 3.52 -11.31 -5.54
CA LEU A 80 2.07 -11.56 -5.61
C LEU A 80 1.40 -10.66 -6.67
N LYS A 81 1.74 -9.35 -6.68
CA LYS A 81 1.27 -8.42 -7.70
C LYS A 81 1.72 -8.83 -9.10
N LYS A 82 3.00 -9.13 -9.30
CA LYS A 82 3.54 -9.55 -10.61
C LYS A 82 2.84 -10.80 -11.13
N THR A 83 2.75 -11.86 -10.32
CA THR A 83 2.06 -13.11 -10.70
C THR A 83 0.59 -12.87 -11.05
N ARG A 84 -0.10 -11.99 -10.33
CA ARG A 84 -1.50 -11.65 -10.61
C ARG A 84 -1.67 -11.04 -12.00
N TYR A 85 -0.76 -10.18 -12.43
CA TYR A 85 -0.84 -9.45 -13.69
C TYR A 85 -0.02 -10.03 -14.85
N GLN A 86 0.67 -11.16 -14.66
CA GLN A 86 1.57 -11.75 -15.67
C GLN A 86 0.93 -12.02 -17.05
N GLY A 87 -0.41 -12.12 -17.13
CA GLY A 87 -1.10 -12.29 -18.42
C GLY A 87 -1.03 -11.04 -19.31
N TRP A 88 -0.81 -9.87 -18.72
CA TRP A 88 -0.66 -8.60 -19.45
C TRP A 88 0.70 -8.50 -20.17
N ASP A 89 1.71 -9.22 -19.71
CA ASP A 89 3.01 -9.34 -20.38
C ASP A 89 2.93 -10.17 -21.68
N GLY A 90 1.80 -10.85 -21.94
CA GLY A 90 1.57 -11.64 -23.15
C GLY A 90 1.15 -10.79 -24.35
N GLU A 91 1.13 -11.42 -25.54
CA GLU A 91 0.83 -10.75 -26.81
C GLU A 91 -0.50 -9.98 -26.80
N LEU A 92 -1.58 -10.61 -26.34
CA LEU A 92 -2.89 -9.96 -26.28
C LEU A 92 -2.88 -8.77 -25.30
N GLY A 93 -2.30 -8.93 -24.12
CA GLY A 93 -2.20 -7.87 -23.13
C GLY A 93 -1.46 -6.65 -23.67
N GLN A 94 -0.30 -6.88 -24.30
CA GLN A 94 0.49 -5.83 -24.94
C GLN A 94 -0.25 -5.14 -26.09
N ARG A 95 -0.99 -5.89 -26.91
CA ARG A 95 -1.82 -5.30 -27.98
C ARG A 95 -2.92 -4.40 -27.41
N ILE A 96 -3.52 -4.79 -26.29
CA ILE A 96 -4.54 -3.98 -25.59
C ILE A 96 -3.90 -2.72 -25.02
N GLU A 97 -2.83 -2.84 -24.23
CA GLU A 97 -2.15 -1.70 -23.57
C GLU A 97 -1.63 -0.66 -24.57
N GLN A 98 -1.19 -1.11 -25.74
CA GLN A 98 -0.67 -0.25 -26.80
C GLN A 98 -1.76 0.30 -27.74
N GLY A 99 -3.04 -0.03 -27.51
CA GLY A 99 -4.15 0.40 -28.37
C GLY A 99 -4.13 -0.19 -29.79
N LYS A 100 -3.48 -1.34 -29.98
CA LYS A 100 -3.32 -2.04 -31.27
C LYS A 100 -4.42 -3.06 -31.56
N ILE A 101 -5.41 -3.16 -30.69
CA ILE A 101 -6.62 -3.95 -30.89
C ILE A 101 -7.80 -3.10 -30.42
N ASP A 102 -8.80 -2.99 -31.27
CA ASP A 102 -10.01 -2.22 -30.96
C ASP A 102 -11.07 -3.10 -30.27
N LEU A 103 -12.15 -2.46 -29.86
CA LEU A 103 -13.24 -3.13 -29.16
C LEU A 103 -13.93 -4.20 -30.03
N ALA A 104 -14.05 -3.96 -31.33
CA ALA A 104 -14.68 -4.90 -32.26
C ALA A 104 -13.86 -6.20 -32.37
N ALA A 105 -12.55 -6.08 -32.61
CA ALA A 105 -11.66 -7.22 -32.68
C ALA A 105 -11.54 -7.98 -31.34
N LEU A 106 -11.65 -7.29 -30.20
CA LEU A 106 -11.70 -7.94 -28.88
C LEU A 106 -13.00 -8.74 -28.68
N ALA A 107 -14.14 -8.20 -29.12
CA ALA A 107 -15.41 -8.91 -29.07
C ALA A 107 -15.40 -10.17 -29.95
N ASP A 108 -14.86 -10.05 -31.18
CA ASP A 108 -14.67 -11.18 -32.08
C ASP A 108 -13.74 -12.24 -31.47
N LEU A 109 -12.63 -11.82 -30.87
CA LEU A 109 -11.70 -12.72 -30.18
C LEU A 109 -12.41 -13.46 -29.06
N ALA A 110 -13.16 -12.77 -28.20
CA ALA A 110 -13.91 -13.38 -27.10
C ALA A 110 -14.96 -14.39 -27.61
N GLY A 111 -15.65 -14.10 -28.72
CA GLY A 111 -16.63 -15.00 -29.31
C GLY A 111 -16.01 -16.23 -29.99
N THR A 112 -14.90 -16.05 -30.70
CA THR A 112 -14.27 -17.11 -31.52
C THR A 112 -13.33 -18.01 -30.73
N SER A 113 -12.57 -17.46 -29.80
CA SER A 113 -11.61 -18.23 -29.00
C SER A 113 -12.25 -18.89 -27.77
N ASN A 114 -13.51 -18.57 -27.46
CA ASN A 114 -14.26 -19.03 -26.28
C ASN A 114 -13.36 -19.12 -25.03
N PRO A 115 -12.70 -18.00 -24.65
CA PRO A 115 -11.81 -18.03 -23.51
C PRO A 115 -12.65 -18.41 -22.29
N GLN A 116 -12.25 -19.46 -21.58
CA GLN A 116 -12.87 -19.87 -20.32
C GLN A 116 -12.04 -19.32 -19.16
N PRO A 117 -12.14 -18.02 -18.81
CA PRO A 117 -11.37 -17.46 -17.71
C PRO A 117 -11.83 -18.11 -16.41
N ALA A 118 -10.89 -18.73 -15.71
CA ALA A 118 -11.12 -19.23 -14.37
C ALA A 118 -10.87 -18.10 -13.34
N PRO A 119 -11.71 -17.98 -12.29
CA PRO A 119 -11.40 -17.15 -11.15
C PRO A 119 -10.02 -17.49 -10.57
N ARG A 120 -9.24 -16.48 -10.23
CA ARG A 120 -7.94 -16.62 -9.57
C ARG A 120 -8.01 -16.02 -8.17
N SER A 121 -7.49 -16.73 -7.18
CA SER A 121 -7.43 -16.24 -5.80
C SER A 121 -6.67 -14.90 -5.72
N GLY A 122 -7.17 -13.98 -4.91
CA GLY A 122 -6.50 -12.72 -4.61
C GLY A 122 -5.40 -12.85 -3.56
N HIS A 123 -5.38 -13.94 -2.79
CA HIS A 123 -4.44 -14.17 -1.67
C HIS A 123 -4.39 -13.00 -0.67
N GLN A 124 -5.55 -12.42 -0.34
CA GLN A 124 -5.65 -11.23 0.50
C GLN A 124 -5.09 -11.48 1.91
N GLU A 125 -5.49 -12.58 2.55
CA GLU A 125 -5.07 -12.92 3.92
C GLU A 125 -3.56 -13.19 3.99
N LEU A 126 -2.98 -13.73 2.90
CA LEU A 126 -1.54 -13.88 2.76
C LEU A 126 -0.86 -12.51 2.66
N ALA A 127 -1.36 -11.60 1.82
CA ALA A 127 -0.81 -10.26 1.66
C ALA A 127 -0.85 -9.45 2.98
N GLU A 128 -1.98 -9.49 3.69
CA GLU A 128 -2.14 -8.87 5.01
C GLU A 128 -1.17 -9.48 6.04
N SER A 129 -1.02 -10.81 6.03
CA SER A 129 -0.08 -11.51 6.91
C SER A 129 1.38 -11.17 6.63
N LEU A 130 1.75 -10.96 5.36
CA LEU A 130 3.11 -10.54 4.99
C LEU A 130 3.46 -9.17 5.58
N ILE A 131 2.51 -8.24 5.60
CA ILE A 131 2.69 -6.92 6.22
C ILE A 131 2.74 -7.05 7.75
N ALA A 132 1.76 -7.75 8.33
CA ALA A 132 1.63 -7.86 9.79
C ALA A 132 2.85 -8.51 10.46
N ARG A 133 3.52 -9.45 9.79
CA ARG A 133 4.70 -10.16 10.33
C ARG A 133 5.92 -9.27 10.54
N GLU A 134 6.05 -8.19 9.78
CA GLU A 134 7.17 -7.24 9.88
C GLU A 134 6.88 -6.12 10.90
N CYS A 135 5.63 -6.01 11.39
CA CYS A 135 5.20 -5.00 12.35
C CYS A 135 5.36 -5.42 13.83
N LYS A 136 6.26 -6.38 14.11
CA LYS A 136 6.46 -6.94 15.46
C LYS A 136 7.09 -5.94 16.44
#